data_AF-A0A1V4EL70-F1
#
_entry.id   AF-A0A1V4EL70-F1
#
_cell.length_a   1.000
_cell.length_b   1.000
_cell.length_c   1.000
_cell.angle_alpha   90.00
_cell.angle_beta   90.00
_cell.angle_gamma   90.00
#
_symmetry.space_group_name_H-M   'P 1'
#
loop_
_entity.id
_entity.type
_entity.pdbx_description
1 polymer ?
#
loop_
_entity_poly.entity_id
_entity_poly.type
_entity_poly.pdbx_seq_one_letter_code
_entity_poly.pdbx_strand_id
1 'polypeptide(L)'
;MIREDRFLISRRPYAVDLTSLRITSENAYPDGRRSYWCRVDAVWFRRRNGVTAACVGNLRDLQDERAADAVEFLDRFTDGRYGGDCEGRWDGDTYWGAGAPDVIERHLALLRPMLAAFPAVPDGYDGWWRF
;
A
#
# COMPACT_ATOMS: atom_id res chain seq x y z
N MET A 1 -16.26 -12.75 -3.67
CA MET A 1 -16.50 -13.18 -5.06
C MET A 1 -16.28 -11.99 -5.97
N ILE A 2 -15.18 -12.00 -6.72
CA ILE A 2 -14.68 -10.90 -7.56
C ILE A 2 -15.39 -10.99 -8.92
N ARG A 3 -15.97 -9.89 -9.41
CA ARG A 3 -16.67 -9.81 -10.72
C ARG A 3 -15.64 -9.63 -11.85
N GLU A 4 -15.04 -10.73 -12.29
CA GLU A 4 -13.93 -10.79 -13.26
C GLU A 4 -14.37 -10.61 -14.72
N ASP A 5 -15.67 -10.66 -14.98
CA ASP A 5 -16.30 -10.77 -16.30
C ASP A 5 -16.47 -9.43 -17.03
N ARG A 6 -16.15 -8.29 -16.38
CA ARG A 6 -16.29 -6.96 -17.01
C ARG A 6 -15.16 -5.96 -16.72
N PHE A 7 -14.41 -6.13 -15.63
CA PHE A 7 -13.32 -5.22 -15.25
C PHE A 7 -12.17 -5.99 -14.57
N LEU A 8 -10.92 -5.68 -14.97
CA LEU A 8 -9.72 -6.18 -14.30
C LEU A 8 -9.55 -5.48 -12.95
N ILE A 9 -9.81 -6.20 -11.86
CA ILE A 9 -9.53 -5.70 -10.50
C ILE A 9 -8.02 -5.76 -10.26
N SER A 10 -7.44 -4.60 -10.02
CA SER A 10 -6.00 -4.38 -9.86
C SER A 10 -5.45 -5.14 -8.65
N ARG A 11 -4.75 -6.26 -8.88
CA ARG A 11 -3.83 -6.86 -7.89
C ARG A 11 -2.59 -5.96 -7.79
N ARG A 12 -2.76 -4.78 -7.17
CA ARG A 12 -1.73 -3.74 -7.07
C ARG A 12 -0.53 -4.31 -6.34
N PRO A 13 0.64 -4.38 -6.98
CA PRO A 13 1.85 -4.83 -6.32
C PRO A 13 2.43 -3.67 -5.52
N TYR A 14 2.30 -3.82 -4.21
CA TYR A 14 2.86 -2.92 -3.23
C TYR A 14 3.98 -3.65 -2.48
N ALA A 15 4.96 -2.90 -2.01
CA ALA A 15 5.86 -3.31 -0.96
C ALA A 15 5.37 -2.70 0.36
N VAL A 16 5.53 -3.42 1.47
CA VAL A 16 4.96 -3.05 2.78
C VAL A 16 6.05 -3.04 3.83
N ASP A 17 6.00 -2.08 4.76
CA ASP A 17 6.76 -2.15 6.00
C ASP A 17 6.01 -3.00 7.03
N LEU A 18 6.49 -4.22 7.26
CA LEU A 18 5.86 -5.18 8.18
C LEU A 18 5.86 -4.71 9.64
N THR A 19 6.67 -3.70 9.99
CA THR A 19 6.72 -3.14 11.35
C THR A 19 5.73 -2.00 11.55
N SER A 20 5.05 -1.55 10.50
CA SER A 20 4.24 -0.33 10.49
C SER A 20 2.75 -0.55 10.75
N LEU A 21 2.33 -1.77 11.12
CA LEU A 21 0.92 -2.05 11.41
C LEU A 21 0.40 -1.15 12.54
N ARG A 22 -0.71 -0.48 12.27
CA ARG A 22 -1.43 0.36 13.23
C ARG A 22 -2.91 0.01 13.24
N ILE A 23 -3.45 -0.24 14.43
CA ILE A 23 -4.90 -0.32 14.66
C ILE A 23 -5.36 1.09 15.03
N THR A 24 -6.06 1.77 14.12
CA THR A 24 -6.43 3.19 14.29
C THR A 24 -7.77 3.39 15.00
N SER A 25 -8.65 2.39 14.97
CA SER A 25 -9.89 2.40 15.75
C SER A 25 -10.48 1.01 15.90
N GLU A 26 -11.31 0.86 16.93
CA GLU A 26 -12.11 -0.32 17.24
C GLU A 26 -13.57 0.10 17.31
N ASN A 27 -14.43 -0.59 16.57
CA ASN A 27 -15.88 -0.43 16.65
C ASN A 27 -16.46 -1.63 17.37
N ALA A 28 -17.35 -1.38 18.32
CA ALA A 28 -18.15 -2.42 18.98
C ALA A 28 -19.61 -2.27 18.54
N TYR A 29 -20.24 -3.39 18.18
CA TYR A 29 -21.64 -3.44 17.76
C TYR A 29 -22.54 -3.98 18.88
N PRO A 30 -23.85 -3.62 18.89
CA PRO A 30 -24.77 -4.08 19.93
C PRO A 30 -24.93 -5.60 20.04
N ASP A 31 -24.62 -6.35 18.99
CA ASP A 31 -24.67 -7.82 18.95
C ASP A 31 -23.36 -8.49 19.42
N GLY A 32 -22.42 -7.70 19.94
CA GLY A 32 -21.13 -8.17 20.46
C GLY A 32 -20.04 -8.34 19.40
N ARG A 33 -20.35 -8.12 18.12
CA ARG A 33 -19.32 -8.08 17.07
C ARG A 33 -18.38 -6.90 17.27
N ARG A 34 -17.17 -7.01 16.73
CA ARG A 34 -16.17 -5.95 16.70
C ARG A 34 -15.61 -5.79 15.30
N SER A 35 -15.10 -4.61 14.99
CA SER A 35 -14.31 -4.38 13.79
C SER A 35 -13.15 -3.42 14.08
N TYR A 36 -12.05 -3.62 13.38
CA TYR A 36 -10.78 -2.94 13.61
C TYR A 36 -10.33 -2.26 12.33
N TRP A 37 -10.15 -0.94 12.39
CA TRP A 37 -9.50 -0.23 11.29
C TRP A 37 -8.00 -0.42 11.39
N CYS A 38 -7.44 -1.08 10.39
CA CYS A 38 -6.03 -1.41 10.30
C CYS A 38 -5.38 -0.58 9.19
N ARG A 39 -4.12 -0.16 9.43
CA ARG A 39 -3.28 0.53 8.44
C ARG A 39 -1.88 -0.04 8.47
N VAL A 40 -1.25 -0.16 7.30
CA VAL A 40 0.17 -0.51 7.16
C VAL A 40 0.80 0.35 6.07
N ASP A 41 2.01 0.84 6.31
CA ASP A 41 2.73 1.69 5.36
C ASP A 41 3.19 0.88 4.15
N ALA A 42 2.99 1.45 2.96
CA ALA A 42 3.23 0.77 1.70
C ALA A 42 3.70 1.69 0.58
N VAL A 43 4.36 1.08 -0.40
CA VAL A 43 4.82 1.72 -1.64
C VAL A 43 4.31 0.91 -2.82
N TRP A 44 3.66 1.54 -3.78
CA TRP A 44 3.23 0.88 -5.01
C TRP A 44 3.92 1.46 -6.24
N PHE A 45 4.42 0.57 -7.09
CA PHE A 45 5.25 0.93 -8.24
C PHE A 45 4.46 0.92 -9.53
N ARG A 46 4.73 1.89 -10.39
CA ARG A 46 4.25 1.94 -11.76
C ARG A 46 5.40 2.29 -12.69
N ARG A 47 5.37 1.75 -13.90
CA ARG A 47 6.28 2.14 -14.98
C ARG A 47 5.48 2.75 -16.13
N ARG A 48 5.99 3.85 -16.69
CA ARG A 48 5.42 4.48 -17.88
C ARG A 48 6.53 5.10 -18.71
N ASN A 49 6.58 4.79 -20.00
CA ASN A 49 7.61 5.25 -20.92
C ASN A 49 9.03 4.97 -20.40
N GLY A 50 9.25 3.79 -19.80
CA GLY A 50 10.55 3.42 -19.23
C GLY A 50 10.92 4.09 -17.90
N VAL A 51 10.05 4.94 -17.35
CA VAL A 51 10.29 5.61 -16.06
C VAL A 51 9.58 4.86 -14.94
N THR A 52 10.32 4.44 -13.92
CA THR A 52 9.75 3.90 -12.68
C THR A 52 9.31 5.07 -11.80
N ALA A 53 8.03 5.07 -11.44
CA ALA A 53 7.46 5.98 -10.45
C ALA A 53 6.85 5.16 -9.32
N ALA A 54 6.77 5.75 -8.14
CA ALA A 54 6.19 5.16 -6.96
C ALA A 54 5.13 6.09 -6.36
N CYS A 55 4.14 5.54 -5.67
CA CYS A 55 3.47 6.32 -4.64
C CYS A 55 3.58 5.63 -3.29
N VAL A 56 3.65 6.45 -2.26
CA VAL A 56 3.94 6.11 -0.87
C VAL A 56 2.73 6.51 -0.04
N GLY A 57 2.36 5.68 0.91
CA GLY A 57 1.27 5.96 1.83
C GLY A 57 0.95 4.72 2.63
N ASN A 58 -0.33 4.39 2.78
CA ASN A 58 -0.75 3.24 3.58
C ASN A 58 -1.84 2.40 2.89
N LEU A 59 -1.82 1.09 3.11
CA LEU A 59 -2.96 0.22 2.86
C LEU A 59 -3.90 0.30 4.05
N ARG A 60 -5.21 0.33 3.78
CA ARG A 60 -6.22 0.48 4.82
C ARG A 60 -7.35 -0.52 4.62
N ASP A 61 -7.71 -1.20 5.70
CA ASP A 61 -8.81 -2.17 5.70
C ASP A 61 -9.53 -2.21 7.04
N LEU A 62 -10.79 -2.65 7.01
CA LEU A 62 -11.62 -2.86 8.18
C LEU A 62 -11.78 -4.36 8.40
N GLN A 63 -11.21 -4.88 9.48
CA GLN A 63 -11.17 -6.32 9.76
C GLN A 63 -12.08 -6.69 10.94
N ASP A 64 -12.74 -7.84 10.86
CA ASP A 64 -13.62 -8.34 11.94
C ASP A 64 -12.81 -8.89 13.13
N GLU A 65 -11.55 -9.26 12.90
CA GLU A 65 -10.60 -9.69 13.93
C GLU A 65 -9.42 -8.73 14.01
N ARG A 66 -8.88 -8.58 15.22
CA ARG A 66 -7.67 -7.78 15.43
C ARG A 66 -6.47 -8.57 14.93
N ALA A 67 -5.82 -8.11 13.87
CA ALA A 67 -4.55 -8.66 13.42
C ALA A 67 -3.46 -8.47 14.50
N ALA A 68 -2.69 -9.53 14.76
CA ALA A 68 -1.56 -9.49 15.67
C ALA A 68 -0.35 -8.77 15.06
N ASP A 69 -0.14 -8.93 13.75
CA ASP A 69 0.95 -8.33 13.00
C ASP A 69 0.56 -8.00 11.55
N ALA A 70 1.49 -7.36 10.82
CA ALA A 70 1.27 -6.96 9.44
C ALA A 70 1.08 -8.15 8.50
N VAL A 71 1.66 -9.32 8.80
CA VAL A 71 1.53 -10.51 7.96
C VAL A 71 0.10 -11.02 8.02
N GLU A 72 -0.44 -11.17 9.23
CA GLU A 72 -1.84 -11.56 9.44
C GLU A 72 -2.83 -10.54 8.84
N PHE A 73 -2.51 -9.24 8.95
CA PHE A 73 -3.28 -8.20 8.27
C PHE A 73 -3.29 -8.42 6.74
N LEU A 74 -2.14 -8.66 6.13
CA LEU A 74 -1.99 -8.82 4.68
C LEU A 74 -2.65 -10.11 4.17
N ASP A 75 -2.59 -11.21 4.92
CA ASP A 75 -3.27 -12.46 4.56
C ASP A 75 -4.80 -12.29 4.49
N ARG A 76 -5.36 -11.42 5.34
CA ARG A 76 -6.79 -11.07 5.34
C ARG A 76 -7.14 -9.93 4.39
N PHE A 77 -6.16 -9.14 3.95
CA PHE A 77 -6.32 -7.99 3.06
C PHE A 77 -6.70 -8.43 1.63
N THR A 78 -7.94 -8.90 1.50
CA THR A 78 -8.51 -9.42 0.25
C THR A 78 -9.49 -8.43 -0.37
N ASP A 79 -10.05 -7.53 0.45
CA ASP A 79 -11.00 -6.50 0.05
C ASP A 79 -10.33 -5.13 0.08
N GLY A 80 -9.58 -4.80 -0.99
CA GLY A 80 -9.00 -3.47 -1.19
C GLY A 80 -10.05 -2.36 -1.44
N ARG A 81 -11.30 -2.52 -0.99
CA ARG A 81 -12.42 -1.58 -1.15
C ARG A 81 -12.10 -0.20 -0.60
N TYR A 82 -11.38 -0.15 0.52
CA TYR A 82 -10.93 1.11 1.11
C TYR A 82 -9.59 1.58 0.54
N GLY A 83 -8.97 0.77 -0.33
CA GLY A 83 -7.80 1.13 -1.12
C GLY A 83 -6.55 1.41 -0.28
N GLY A 84 -5.54 1.98 -0.95
CA GLY A 84 -4.42 2.61 -0.29
C GLY A 84 -4.57 4.12 -0.35
N ASP A 85 -4.28 4.80 0.76
CA ASP A 85 -4.25 6.26 0.86
C ASP A 85 -2.88 6.74 0.35
N CYS A 86 -2.88 7.48 -0.76
CA CYS A 86 -1.66 8.04 -1.37
C CYS A 86 -1.27 9.35 -0.69
N GLU A 87 -0.14 9.36 0.01
CA GLU A 87 0.34 10.54 0.75
C GLU A 87 1.57 11.18 0.09
N GLY A 88 2.30 10.41 -0.72
CA GLY A 88 3.49 10.85 -1.44
C GLY A 88 3.61 10.18 -2.80
N ARG A 89 4.33 10.81 -3.71
CA ARG A 89 4.64 10.32 -5.06
C ARG A 89 6.11 10.59 -5.34
N TRP A 90 6.76 9.64 -5.98
CA TRP A 90 8.08 9.82 -6.57
C TRP A 90 7.96 9.51 -8.06
N ASP A 91 8.39 10.42 -8.92
CA ASP A 91 8.16 10.33 -10.37
C ASP A 91 9.31 9.69 -11.15
N GLY A 92 10.36 9.24 -10.46
CA GLY A 92 11.62 8.78 -11.06
C GLY A 92 12.80 9.69 -10.72
N ASP A 93 12.52 10.91 -10.26
CA ASP A 93 13.53 11.92 -9.94
C ASP A 93 13.12 12.71 -8.69
N THR A 94 11.94 13.33 -8.73
CA THR A 94 11.44 14.24 -7.70
C THR A 94 10.35 13.59 -6.83
N TYR A 95 10.37 13.92 -5.54
CA TYR A 95 9.32 13.57 -4.60
C TYR A 95 8.29 14.70 -4.47
N TRP A 96 7.00 14.34 -4.46
CA TRP A 96 5.85 15.22 -4.40
C TRP A 96 4.81 14.68 -3.39
N GLY A 97 4.12 15.55 -2.64
CA GLY A 97 3.02 15.12 -1.75
C GLY A 97 3.04 15.84 -0.42
N ALA A 98 3.34 15.10 0.66
CA ALA A 98 3.50 15.67 1.99
C ALA A 98 4.43 16.90 1.99
N GLY A 99 4.00 17.99 2.62
CA GLY A 99 4.78 19.22 2.76
C GLY A 99 5.54 19.35 4.08
N ALA A 100 5.21 18.51 5.07
CA ALA A 100 5.88 18.50 6.36
C ALA A 100 7.21 17.71 6.25
N PRO A 101 8.37 18.30 6.64
CA PRO A 101 9.69 17.66 6.47
C PRO A 101 9.82 16.28 7.10
N ASP A 102 9.29 16.09 8.31
CA ASP A 102 9.31 14.82 9.05
C ASP A 102 8.52 13.72 8.33
N VAL A 103 7.39 14.08 7.72
CA VAL A 103 6.59 13.15 6.91
C VAL A 103 7.32 12.77 5.62
N ILE A 104 7.97 13.74 4.97
CA ILE A 104 8.82 13.48 3.79
C ILE A 104 9.94 12.52 4.17
N GLU A 105 10.65 12.76 5.27
CA GLU A 105 11.75 11.91 5.73
C GLU A 105 11.27 10.48 6.00
N ARG A 106 10.13 10.30 6.67
CA ARG A 106 9.53 8.97 6.88
C ARG A 106 9.18 8.28 5.56
N HIS A 107 8.59 9.00 4.61
CA HIS A 107 8.27 8.44 3.30
C HIS A 107 9.54 8.03 2.54
N LEU A 108 10.60 8.84 2.60
CA LEU A 108 11.87 8.52 1.97
C LEU A 108 12.59 7.35 2.66
N ALA A 109 12.47 7.22 3.98
CA ALA A 109 13.00 6.09 4.75
C ALA A 109 12.35 4.77 4.34
N LEU A 110 11.05 4.79 3.97
CA LEU A 110 10.35 3.64 3.40
C LEU A 110 10.69 3.43 1.91
N LEU A 111 10.65 4.50 1.11
CA LEU A 111 10.78 4.43 -0.34
C LEU A 111 12.17 3.97 -0.79
N ARG A 112 13.24 4.51 -0.20
CA ARG A 112 14.63 4.23 -0.61
C ARG A 112 15.00 2.74 -0.57
N PRO A 113 14.80 2.01 0.55
CA PRO A 113 15.13 0.59 0.58
C PRO A 113 14.26 -0.22 -0.40
N MET A 114 12.99 0.15 -0.58
CA MET A 114 12.11 -0.54 -1.53
C MET A 114 12.51 -0.30 -2.99
N LEU A 115 13.02 0.90 -3.32
CA LEU A 115 13.64 1.17 -4.63
C LEU A 115 14.94 0.38 -4.82
N ALA A 116 15.77 0.28 -3.78
CA ALA A 116 17.02 -0.48 -3.84
C ALA A 116 16.79 -1.99 -4.05
N ALA A 117 15.69 -2.51 -3.52
CA ALA A 117 15.26 -3.90 -3.71
C ALA A 117 14.34 -4.10 -4.92
N PHE A 118 14.02 -3.04 -5.67
CA PHE A 118 13.09 -3.12 -6.80
C PHE A 118 13.75 -3.91 -7.95
N PRO A 119 13.10 -4.96 -8.48
CA PRO A 119 13.69 -5.81 -9.50
C PRO A 119 13.95 -5.02 -10.79
N ALA A 120 14.92 -5.49 -11.56
CA ALA A 120 15.14 -5.00 -12.92
C ALA A 120 13.90 -5.29 -13.76
N VAL A 121 13.23 -4.22 -14.22
CA VAL A 121 12.05 -4.31 -15.08
C VAL A 121 12.50 -4.35 -16.54
N PRO A 122 12.01 -5.30 -17.37
CA PRO A 122 12.37 -5.38 -18.78
C PRO A 122 12.14 -4.07 -19.54
N ASP A 123 12.99 -3.82 -20.54
CA ASP A 123 12.82 -2.70 -21.45
C ASP A 123 11.47 -2.76 -22.17
N GLY A 124 10.83 -1.60 -22.32
CA GLY A 124 9.50 -1.48 -22.93
C GLY A 124 8.32 -1.91 -22.05
N TYR A 125 8.55 -2.36 -20.81
CA TYR A 125 7.44 -2.64 -19.90
C TYR A 125 6.79 -1.34 -19.39
N ASP A 126 5.49 -1.23 -19.61
CA ASP A 126 4.63 -0.18 -19.05
C ASP A 126 3.50 -0.82 -18.24
N GLY A 127 3.18 -0.23 -17.09
CA GLY A 127 2.11 -0.70 -16.20
C GLY A 127 2.55 -0.89 -14.75
N TRP A 128 1.75 -1.67 -14.01
CA TRP A 128 1.96 -1.95 -12.59
C TRP A 128 2.81 -3.22 -12.41
N TRP A 129 4.00 -3.08 -11.84
CA TRP A 129 4.97 -4.18 -11.76
C TRP A 129 4.77 -5.10 -10.56
N ARG A 130 4.47 -6.39 -10.78
CA ARG A 130 4.26 -7.38 -9.71
C ARG A 130 5.55 -8.09 -9.29
N PHE A 131 5.76 -8.23 -7.98
CA PHE A 131 6.75 -9.12 -7.38
C PHE A 131 6.28 -10.57 -7.47
#